data_AF-A0A101VT25-F1
#
_entry.id   AF-A0A101VT25-F1
#
_cell.length_a   1.000
_cell.length_b   1.000
_cell.length_c   1.000
_cell.angle_alpha   90.00
_cell.angle_beta   90.00
_cell.angle_gamma   90.00
#
_symmetry.space_group_name_H-M   'P 1'
#
loop_
_entity.id
_entity.type
_entity.pdbx_description
1 polymer ?
#
loop_
_entity_poly.entity_id
_entity_poly.type
_entity_poly.pdbx_seq_one_letter_code
_entity_poly.pdbx_strand_id
1 'polypeptide(L)'
;MKNNELEIMINEFIDGELDKSKEGFLFTQLSMDENLREYFKKCSYLKNEFQKLNEAFPPSLDSKILSSLTSIKQRKDVYSIQNKIPKYSAYLLVAMLLLLSIFFINESRINSIQLEKTVRQVENQEQMIKLLINSIPTAEIKSPKEGTIIITSNKL
;
A
#
# COMPACT_ATOMS: atom_id res chain seq x y z
N MET A 1 -28.16 24.33 64.24
CA MET A 1 -27.81 24.30 62.81
C MET A 1 -28.05 22.90 62.30
N LYS A 2 -28.62 22.75 61.10
CA LYS A 2 -28.67 21.43 60.46
C LYS A 2 -27.28 21.10 59.90
N ASN A 3 -26.85 19.85 59.92
CA ASN A 3 -25.52 19.45 59.39
C ASN A 3 -25.27 19.98 57.98
N ASN A 4 -26.32 20.04 57.15
CA ASN A 4 -26.25 20.60 55.80
C ASN A 4 -25.80 22.07 55.74
N GLU A 5 -26.15 22.90 56.73
CA GLU A 5 -25.72 24.31 56.76
C GLU A 5 -24.22 24.43 57.07
N LEU A 6 -23.69 23.52 57.90
CA LEU A 6 -22.26 23.46 58.21
C LEU A 6 -21.45 22.90 57.03
N GLU A 7 -21.99 21.93 56.30
CA GLU A 7 -21.37 21.45 55.05
C GLU A 7 -21.27 22.56 54.00
N ILE A 8 -22.30 23.41 53.86
CA ILE A 8 -22.26 24.58 52.98
C ILE A 8 -21.15 25.55 53.42
N MET A 9 -21.08 25.87 54.72
CA MET A 9 -20.01 26.73 55.24
C MET A 9 -18.60 26.15 55.04
N ILE A 10 -18.46 24.82 55.10
CA ILE A 10 -17.20 24.15 54.78
C ILE A 10 -16.84 24.35 53.31
N ASN A 11 -17.79 24.20 52.40
CA ASN A 11 -17.54 24.40 50.97
C ASN A 11 -17.18 25.87 50.66
N GLU A 12 -17.94 26.83 51.22
CA GLU A 12 -17.63 28.27 51.12
C GLU A 12 -16.23 28.58 51.65
N PHE A 13 -15.79 27.94 52.74
CA PHE A 13 -14.44 28.12 53.27
C PHE A 13 -13.37 27.56 52.34
N ILE A 14 -13.60 26.37 51.77
CA ILE A 14 -12.66 25.71 50.86
C ILE A 14 -12.50 26.52 49.57
N ASP A 15 -13.56 27.13 49.07
CA ASP A 15 -13.53 27.98 47.87
C ASP A 15 -13.05 29.41 48.15
N GLY A 16 -12.99 29.82 49.43
CA GLY A 16 -12.53 31.14 49.87
C GLY A 16 -13.61 32.21 49.86
N GLU A 17 -14.88 31.82 49.81
CA GLU A 17 -16.06 32.69 49.79
C GLU A 17 -16.69 32.89 51.18
N LEU A 18 -16.25 32.13 52.19
CA LEU A 18 -16.76 32.27 53.56
C LEU A 18 -16.31 33.61 54.18
N ASP A 19 -17.26 34.30 54.80
CA ASP A 19 -16.98 35.51 55.58
C ASP A 19 -16.04 35.19 56.76
N LYS A 20 -14.96 35.97 56.90
CA LYS A 20 -13.95 35.84 57.96
C LYS A 20 -14.56 35.87 59.37
N SER A 21 -15.67 36.58 59.55
CA SER A 21 -16.38 36.64 60.83
C SER A 21 -16.95 35.28 61.27
N LYS A 22 -17.19 34.37 60.32
CA LYS A 22 -17.81 33.06 60.53
C LYS A 22 -16.82 31.90 60.59
N GLU A 23 -15.56 32.13 60.20
CA GLU A 23 -14.51 31.10 60.23
C GLU A 23 -14.27 30.55 61.66
N GLY A 24 -14.19 31.43 62.66
CA GLY A 24 -13.98 31.03 64.05
C GLY A 24 -15.12 30.15 64.58
N PHE A 25 -16.36 30.43 64.16
CA PHE A 25 -17.52 29.59 64.47
C PHE A 25 -17.41 28.22 63.78
N LEU A 26 -17.05 28.20 62.49
CA LEU A 26 -16.86 26.94 61.74
C LEU A 26 -15.81 26.04 62.40
N PHE A 27 -14.65 26.57 62.78
CA PHE A 27 -13.60 25.78 63.45
C PHE A 27 -14.02 25.27 64.83
N THR A 28 -14.85 26.03 65.54
CA THR A 28 -15.43 25.58 66.80
C THR A 28 -16.34 24.36 66.56
N GLN A 29 -17.21 24.40 65.55
CA GLN A 29 -18.07 23.26 65.20
C GLN A 29 -17.29 22.04 64.70
N LEU A 30 -16.26 22.24 63.88
CA LEU A 30 -15.36 21.16 63.41
C LEU A 30 -14.59 20.48 64.56
N SER A 31 -14.34 21.21 65.65
CA SER A 31 -13.69 20.65 66.84
C SER A 31 -14.62 19.73 67.65
N MET A 32 -15.94 19.97 67.57
CA MET A 32 -16.96 19.24 68.33
C MET A 32 -17.50 18.01 67.58
N ASP A 33 -17.49 18.01 66.24
CA ASP A 33 -18.03 16.93 65.42
C ASP A 33 -16.94 16.26 64.55
N GLU A 34 -16.76 14.95 64.74
CA GLU A 34 -15.81 14.14 63.99
C GLU A 34 -16.23 13.92 62.53
N ASN A 35 -17.54 13.81 62.24
CA ASN A 35 -18.03 13.59 60.89
C ASN A 35 -17.78 14.81 60.00
N LEU A 36 -18.03 16.01 60.55
CA LEU A 36 -17.74 17.27 59.85
C LEU A 36 -16.23 17.45 59.62
N ARG A 37 -15.39 16.98 60.54
CA ARG A 37 -13.94 16.99 60.37
C ARG A 37 -13.47 16.05 59.27
N GLU A 38 -14.08 14.87 59.15
CA GLU A 38 -13.79 13.94 58.07
C GLU A 38 -14.21 14.52 56.71
N TYR A 39 -15.38 15.16 56.64
CA TYR A 39 -15.85 15.88 55.46
C TYR A 39 -14.88 17.00 55.05
N PHE A 40 -14.50 17.86 56.00
CA PHE A 40 -13.52 18.92 55.78
C PHE A 40 -12.17 18.40 55.24
N LYS A 41 -11.67 17.29 55.79
CA LYS A 41 -10.44 16.64 55.32
C LYS A 41 -10.56 16.15 53.88
N LYS A 42 -11.69 15.52 53.52
CA LYS A 42 -11.95 15.04 52.15
C LYS A 42 -11.98 16.20 51.15
N CYS A 43 -12.68 17.30 51.47
CA CYS A 43 -12.73 18.48 50.61
C CYS A 43 -11.35 19.16 50.47
N SER A 44 -10.61 19.28 51.58
CA SER A 44 -9.25 19.85 51.57
C SER A 44 -8.27 19.00 50.75
N TYR A 45 -8.35 17.67 50.88
CA TYR A 45 -7.54 16.75 50.08
C TYR A 45 -7.84 16.90 48.58
N LEU A 46 -9.13 16.95 48.22
CA LEU A 46 -9.56 17.13 46.83
C LEU A 46 -9.04 18.45 46.25
N LYS A 47 -9.16 19.56 46.98
CA LYS A 47 -8.63 20.87 46.57
C LYS A 47 -7.11 20.81 46.32
N ASN A 48 -6.37 20.16 47.22
CA ASN A 48 -4.92 20.04 47.08
C ASN A 48 -4.51 19.17 45.89
N GLU A 49 -5.21 18.05 45.65
CA GLU A 49 -4.96 17.23 44.45
C GLU A 49 -5.32 17.98 43.16
N PHE A 50 -6.40 18.76 43.17
CA PHE A 50 -6.77 19.60 42.02
C PHE A 50 -5.76 20.71 41.76
N GLN A 51 -5.18 21.30 42.81
CA GLN A 51 -4.09 22.28 42.68
C GLN A 51 -2.81 21.65 42.11
N LYS A 52 -2.49 20.39 42.44
CA LYS A 52 -1.38 19.66 41.81
C LYS A 52 -1.65 19.38 40.33
N LEU A 53 -2.90 19.09 39.95
CA LEU A 53 -3.29 18.94 38.54
C LEU A 53 -3.23 20.26 37.77
N ASN A 54 -3.47 21.38 38.46
CA ASN A 54 -3.35 22.73 37.93
C ASN A 54 -1.93 23.30 38.05
N GLU A 55 -0.90 22.49 38.36
CA GLU A 55 0.48 22.93 38.18
C GLU A 55 0.64 23.50 36.77
N ALA A 56 1.17 24.73 36.70
CA ALA A 56 1.30 25.49 35.49
C ALA A 56 1.90 24.61 34.39
N PHE A 57 1.21 24.53 33.26
CA PHE A 57 1.68 23.82 32.07
C PHE A 57 3.18 24.09 31.91
N PRO A 58 4.03 23.05 31.90
CA PRO A 58 5.46 23.27 31.94
C PRO A 58 5.83 24.15 30.74
N PRO A 59 6.68 25.18 30.89
CA PRO A 59 7.08 26.04 29.77
C PRO A 59 7.80 25.25 28.66
N SER A 60 8.20 24.00 28.95
CA SER A 60 8.74 23.03 27.99
C SER A 60 7.70 22.10 27.37
N LEU A 61 6.40 22.24 27.68
CA LEU A 61 5.36 21.42 27.06
C LEU A 61 5.27 21.72 25.57
N ASP A 62 5.27 23.00 25.20
CA ASP A 62 5.24 23.42 23.80
C ASP A 62 6.47 22.92 23.04
N SER A 63 7.66 22.97 23.66
CA SER A 63 8.87 22.43 23.05
C SER A 63 8.87 20.90 22.98
N LYS A 64 8.28 20.20 23.97
CA LYS A 64 8.04 18.75 23.93
C LYS A 64 7.00 18.34 22.88
N ILE A 65 5.93 19.10 22.73
CA ILE A 65 4.89 18.87 21.72
C ILE A 65 5.49 19.13 20.34
N LEU A 66 6.16 20.26 20.13
CA LEU A 66 6.82 20.61 18.87
C LEU A 66 7.90 19.58 18.49
N SER A 67 8.71 19.13 19.46
CA SER A 67 9.70 18.07 19.22
C SER A 67 9.06 16.70 18.99
N SER A 68 7.92 16.39 19.61
CA SER A 68 7.16 15.15 19.32
C SER A 68 6.54 15.17 17.92
N LEU A 69 6.03 16.31 17.47
CA LEU A 69 5.54 16.49 16.10
C LEU A 69 6.68 16.42 15.07
N THR A 70 7.86 16.94 15.44
CA THR A 70 9.07 16.86 14.62
C THR A 70 9.62 15.43 14.57
N SER A 71 9.57 14.68 15.67
CA SER A 71 10.02 13.28 15.73
C SER A 71 9.06 12.32 15.03
N ILE A 72 7.75 12.65 14.95
CA ILE A 72 6.80 11.97 14.06
C ILE A 72 7.20 12.14 12.58
N LYS A 73 7.83 13.27 12.21
CA LYS A 73 8.40 13.47 10.87
C LYS A 73 9.78 12.82 10.67
N GLN A 74 10.51 12.48 11.74
CA GLN A 74 11.82 11.83 11.66
C GLN A 74 11.76 10.29 11.69
N ARG A 75 10.57 9.68 11.59
CA ARG A 75 10.43 8.30 11.05
C ARG A 75 10.27 8.30 9.52
N LYS A 76 11.04 9.14 8.85
CA LYS A 76 11.44 9.00 7.44
C LYS A 76 12.90 9.36 7.46
N ASP A 77 13.79 8.39 7.68
CA ASP A 77 14.78 8.10 6.63
C ASP A 77 15.66 6.88 6.98
N VAL A 78 15.04 5.73 7.31
CA VAL A 78 15.78 4.45 7.19
C VAL A 78 15.86 3.99 5.72
N TYR A 79 15.16 4.68 4.80
CA TYR A 79 15.19 4.42 3.35
C TYR A 79 15.96 5.48 2.53
N SER A 80 16.72 6.38 3.15
CA SER A 80 17.41 7.48 2.42
C SER A 80 18.66 7.05 1.63
N ILE A 81 19.09 5.78 1.75
CA ILE A 81 20.17 5.22 0.91
C ILE A 81 19.67 4.85 -0.50
N GLN A 82 18.35 4.72 -0.71
CA GLN A 82 17.78 4.34 -2.02
C GLN A 82 17.65 5.49 -3.04
N ASN A 83 17.90 6.74 -2.68
CA ASN A 83 17.60 7.89 -3.56
C ASN A 83 18.75 8.37 -4.46
N LYS A 84 19.95 7.77 -4.38
CA LYS A 84 21.10 8.13 -5.25
C LYS A 84 21.51 7.04 -6.26
N ILE A 85 21.06 5.80 -6.09
CA ILE A 85 21.31 4.67 -6.99
C ILE A 85 20.25 4.48 -8.13
N PRO A 86 19.01 5.04 -8.10
CA PRO A 86 17.97 4.62 -9.03
C PRO A 86 18.06 5.26 -10.43
N LYS A 87 18.90 6.30 -10.60
CA LYS A 87 19.04 6.94 -11.93
C LYS A 87 19.87 6.08 -12.87
N TYR A 88 21.04 5.61 -12.43
CA TYR A 88 21.94 4.82 -13.29
C TYR A 88 21.43 3.40 -13.56
N SER A 89 20.74 2.79 -12.59
CA SER A 89 20.12 1.46 -12.79
C SER A 89 18.97 1.49 -13.80
N ALA A 90 18.18 2.57 -13.85
CA ALA A 90 17.17 2.74 -14.88
C ALA A 90 17.78 2.85 -16.29
N TYR A 91 18.87 3.60 -16.45
CA TYR A 91 19.57 3.69 -17.74
C TYR A 91 20.18 2.35 -18.18
N LEU A 92 20.75 1.57 -17.25
CA LEU A 92 21.25 0.22 -17.53
C LEU A 92 20.13 -0.73 -17.95
N LEU A 93 18.98 -0.67 -17.28
CA LEU A 93 17.81 -1.48 -17.61
C LEU A 93 17.28 -1.13 -19.01
N VAL A 94 17.20 0.15 -19.35
CA VAL A 94 16.81 0.61 -20.70
C VAL A 94 17.81 0.13 -21.75
N ALA A 95 19.12 0.26 -21.50
CA ALA A 95 20.15 -0.20 -22.42
C ALA A 95 20.08 -1.73 -22.64
N MET A 96 19.86 -2.51 -21.58
CA MET A 96 19.68 -3.96 -21.68
C MET A 96 18.43 -4.33 -22.47
N LEU A 97 17.31 -3.63 -22.25
CA LEU A 97 16.07 -3.84 -22.98
C LEU A 97 16.22 -3.53 -24.48
N LEU A 98 16.98 -2.48 -24.80
CA LEU A 98 17.27 -2.08 -26.18
C LEU A 98 18.11 -3.14 -26.90
N LEU A 99 19.15 -3.66 -26.24
CA LEU A 99 19.96 -4.77 -26.78
C LEU A 99 19.11 -6.02 -27.03
N LEU A 100 18.25 -6.40 -26.07
CA LEU A 100 17.33 -7.51 -26.22
C LEU A 100 16.36 -7.28 -27.39
N SER A 101 15.80 -6.08 -27.52
CA SER A 101 14.91 -5.74 -28.63
C SER A 101 15.59 -5.89 -29.99
N ILE A 102 16.83 -5.42 -30.14
CA ILE A 102 17.58 -5.57 -31.39
C ILE A 102 17.83 -7.05 -31.70
N PHE A 103 18.24 -7.83 -30.69
CA PHE A 103 18.48 -9.26 -30.83
C PHE A 103 17.21 -10.00 -31.31
N PHE A 104 16.07 -9.76 -30.66
CA PHE A 104 14.80 -10.39 -31.02
C PHE A 104 14.32 -9.99 -32.43
N ILE A 105 14.48 -8.73 -32.83
CA ILE A 105 14.11 -8.27 -34.17
C ILE A 105 14.97 -8.97 -35.23
N ASN A 106 16.28 -9.12 -34.97
CA ASN A 106 17.18 -9.80 -35.90
C ASN A 106 16.83 -11.28 -36.05
N GLU A 107 16.60 -11.97 -34.93
CA GLU A 107 16.20 -13.38 -34.93
C GLU A 107 14.86 -13.57 -35.66
N SER A 108 13.88 -12.70 -35.39
CA SER A 108 12.58 -12.72 -36.06
C SER A 108 12.71 -12.49 -37.58
N ARG A 109 13.58 -11.57 -38.01
CA ARG A 109 13.85 -11.33 -39.44
C ARG A 109 14.51 -12.54 -40.09
N ILE A 110 15.52 -13.14 -39.46
CA ILE A 110 16.19 -14.34 -39.96
C ILE A 110 15.18 -15.48 -40.12
N ASN A 111 14.35 -15.71 -39.10
CA ASN A 111 13.32 -16.75 -39.12
C ASN A 111 12.28 -16.49 -40.21
N SER A 112 11.84 -15.24 -40.39
CA SER A 112 10.92 -14.86 -41.46
C SER A 112 11.50 -15.11 -42.86
N ILE A 113 12.78 -14.78 -43.06
CA ILE A 113 13.49 -15.02 -44.32
C ILE A 113 13.65 -16.53 -44.59
N GLN A 114 13.96 -17.32 -43.57
CA GLN A 114 14.04 -18.77 -43.70
C GLN A 114 12.68 -19.38 -44.03
N LEU A 115 11.62 -18.95 -43.35
CA LEU A 115 10.25 -19.36 -43.65
C LEU A 115 9.85 -19.01 -45.08
N GLU A 116 10.13 -17.79 -45.55
CA GLU A 116 9.84 -17.39 -46.93
C GLU A 116 10.57 -18.28 -47.95
N LYS A 117 11.85 -18.61 -47.69
CA LYS A 117 12.62 -19.53 -48.54
C LYS A 117 12.00 -20.93 -48.56
N THR A 118 11.61 -21.45 -47.40
CA THR A 118 10.95 -22.77 -47.29
C THR A 118 9.61 -22.77 -48.03
N VAL A 119 8.78 -21.73 -47.88
CA VAL A 119 7.50 -21.61 -48.59
C VAL A 119 7.72 -21.61 -50.10
N ARG A 120 8.68 -20.82 -50.60
CA ARG A 120 9.02 -20.82 -52.04
C ARG A 120 9.52 -22.18 -52.54
N GLN A 121 10.31 -22.89 -51.74
CA GLN A 121 10.77 -24.23 -52.09
C GLN A 121 9.59 -25.22 -52.19
N VAL A 122 8.66 -25.17 -51.24
CA VAL A 122 7.45 -26.01 -51.26
C VAL A 122 6.58 -25.68 -52.47
N GLU A 123 6.37 -24.40 -52.78
CA GLU A 123 5.60 -23.97 -53.96
C GLU A 123 6.22 -24.46 -55.26
N ASN A 124 7.56 -24.34 -55.40
CA ASN A 124 8.27 -24.86 -56.57
C ASN A 124 8.16 -26.39 -56.69
N GLN A 125 8.22 -27.11 -55.57
CA GLN A 125 8.00 -28.56 -55.54
C GLN A 125 6.57 -28.91 -55.97
N GLU A 126 5.56 -28.18 -55.50
CA GLU A 126 4.18 -28.37 -55.89
C GLU A 126 3.98 -28.15 -57.40
N GLN A 127 4.56 -27.07 -57.95
CA GLN A 127 4.52 -26.80 -59.39
C GLN A 127 5.22 -27.91 -60.20
N MET A 128 6.37 -28.40 -59.73
CA MET A 128 7.07 -29.50 -60.39
C MET A 128 6.27 -30.80 -60.34
N ILE A 129 5.63 -31.11 -59.22
CA ILE A 129 4.71 -32.26 -59.11
C ILE A 129 3.55 -32.12 -60.09
N LYS A 130 2.93 -30.93 -60.19
CA LYS A 130 1.86 -30.67 -61.18
C LYS A 130 2.33 -30.88 -62.62
N LEU A 131 3.52 -30.39 -62.97
CA LEU A 131 4.10 -30.60 -64.30
C LEU A 131 4.41 -32.08 -64.57
N LEU A 132 4.97 -32.79 -63.59
CA LEU A 132 5.22 -34.23 -63.69
C LEU A 132 3.91 -34.99 -63.93
N ILE A 133 2.88 -34.73 -63.12
CA ILE A 133 1.54 -35.33 -63.28
C ILE A 133 0.96 -35.05 -64.66
N ASN A 134 1.06 -33.80 -65.14
CA ASN A 134 0.55 -33.42 -66.46
C ASN A 134 1.39 -33.96 -67.63
N SER A 135 2.66 -34.29 -67.38
CA SER A 135 3.58 -34.90 -68.36
C SER A 135 3.49 -36.41 -68.44
N ILE A 136 2.75 -37.07 -67.54
CA ILE A 136 2.48 -38.50 -67.65
C ILE A 136 1.59 -38.70 -68.88
N PRO A 137 2.08 -39.34 -69.96
CA PRO A 137 1.25 -39.57 -71.14
C PRO A 137 0.08 -40.48 -70.76
N THR A 138 -1.12 -40.14 -71.24
CA THR A 138 -2.27 -41.05 -71.13
C THR A 138 -1.93 -42.28 -71.95
N ALA A 139 -1.61 -43.38 -71.27
CA ALA A 139 -1.28 -44.63 -71.93
C ALA A 139 -2.57 -45.23 -72.52
N GLU A 140 -2.79 -45.04 -73.81
CA GLU A 140 -3.78 -45.85 -74.55
C GLU A 140 -3.20 -47.25 -74.77
N ILE A 141 -3.59 -48.18 -73.91
CA ILE A 141 -3.28 -49.59 -74.09
C ILE A 141 -4.20 -50.11 -75.20
N LYS A 142 -3.68 -50.28 -76.42
CA LYS A 142 -4.37 -51.02 -77.48
C LYS A 142 -4.36 -52.51 -77.13
N SER A 143 -5.46 -52.98 -76.55
CA SER A 143 -5.73 -54.40 -76.36
C SER A 143 -5.85 -55.10 -77.72
N PRO A 144 -5.17 -56.24 -77.96
CA PRO A 144 -5.35 -57.04 -79.18
C PRO A 144 -6.70 -57.79 -79.23
N LYS A 145 -7.60 -57.56 -78.27
CA LYS A 145 -8.99 -58.01 -78.31
C LYS A 145 -9.90 -56.79 -78.20
N GLU A 146 -10.83 -56.69 -79.16
CA GLU A 146 -11.86 -55.64 -79.27
C GLU A 146 -12.52 -55.36 -77.91
N GLY A 147 -12.31 -54.15 -77.42
CA GLY A 147 -12.79 -53.70 -76.12
C GLY A 147 -11.96 -52.50 -75.68
N THR A 148 -12.40 -51.31 -76.02
CA THR A 148 -11.75 -50.06 -75.63
C THR A 148 -11.83 -49.91 -74.11
N ILE A 149 -10.72 -50.11 -73.40
CA ILE A 149 -10.63 -49.79 -71.97
C ILE A 149 -10.10 -48.37 -71.84
N ILE A 150 -10.99 -47.42 -71.53
CA ILE A 150 -10.63 -46.04 -71.21
C ILE A 150 -10.21 -46.01 -69.73
N ILE A 151 -8.91 -45.94 -69.46
CA ILE A 151 -8.40 -45.74 -68.11
C ILE A 151 -8.37 -44.23 -67.85
N THR A 152 -9.34 -43.74 -67.09
CA THR A 152 -9.34 -42.37 -66.57
C THR A 152 -8.57 -42.35 -65.25
N SER A 153 -7.48 -41.58 -65.18
CA SER A 153 -6.79 -41.31 -63.92
C SER A 153 -7.72 -40.51 -63.01
N ASN A 154 -8.06 -41.09 -61.85
CA ASN A 154 -8.94 -40.45 -60.88
C ASN A 154 -8.15 -39.36 -60.14
N LYS A 155 -8.55 -38.10 -60.36
CA LYS A 155 -7.99 -36.93 -59.68
C LYS A 155 -8.38 -36.97 -58.20
N LEU A 156 -7.38 -36.99 -57.32
CA LEU A 156 -7.50 -36.64 -55.89
C LEU A 156 -7.05 -35.19 -55.71
#